data_AF-A0A947JX32-F1
#
_entry.id   AF-A0A947JX32-F1
#
_cell.length_a   1.000
_cell.length_b   1.000
_cell.length_c   1.000
_cell.angle_alpha   90.00
_cell.angle_beta   90.00
_cell.angle_gamma   90.00
#
_symmetry.space_group_name_H-M   'P 1'
#
loop_
_entity.id
_entity.type
_entity.pdbx_description
1 polymer ?
#
loop_
_entity_poly.entity_id
_entity_poly.type
_entity_poly.pdbx_seq_one_letter_code
_entity_poly.pdbx_strand_id
1 'polypeptide(L)'
;SSAKSVIEAFRGANVNILVQEFIKEAGGTDIRALVVGGKVVASMKRTGAPEDFRSNLHRGGSAQLVKITPAERSTAVSAARRMGLNVCGVDMLRSNHGPVIMEVNSSPGLEGIEKATEKDIAGQIIDFMVSHAQAGKTKTKGMG
;
A
#
# COMPACT_ATOMS: atom_id res chain seq x y z
N SER A 1 -4.97 3.09 -30.20
CA SER A 1 -4.43 2.14 -31.19
C SER A 1 -3.03 1.60 -30.82
N SER A 2 -2.77 1.25 -29.56
CA SER A 2 -1.73 0.26 -29.18
C SER A 2 -2.23 -0.53 -27.96
N ALA A 3 -2.87 0.15 -27.01
CA ALA A 3 -3.57 -0.45 -25.87
C ALA A 3 -4.61 -1.52 -26.28
N LYS A 4 -5.38 -1.28 -27.35
CA LYS A 4 -6.36 -2.25 -27.87
C LYS A 4 -5.69 -3.54 -28.34
N SER A 5 -4.59 -3.42 -29.07
CA SER A 5 -3.82 -4.57 -29.57
C SER A 5 -3.14 -5.35 -28.44
N VAL A 6 -2.67 -4.66 -27.38
CA VAL A 6 -2.13 -5.30 -26.17
C VAL A 6 -3.24 -6.08 -25.44
N ILE A 7 -4.42 -5.48 -25.27
CA ILE A 7 -5.58 -6.15 -24.66
C ILE A 7 -5.98 -7.39 -25.47
N GLU A 8 -6.02 -7.29 -26.79
CA GLU A 8 -6.34 -8.42 -27.69
C GLU A 8 -5.29 -9.54 -27.59
N ALA A 9 -4.01 -9.22 -27.48
CA ALA A 9 -2.94 -10.20 -27.26
C ALA A 9 -3.07 -10.94 -25.92
N PHE A 10 -3.35 -10.24 -24.82
CA PHE A 10 -3.55 -10.87 -23.50
C PHE A 10 -4.83 -11.70 -23.43
N ARG A 11 -5.89 -11.32 -24.16
CA ARG A 11 -7.10 -12.17 -24.32
C ARG A 11 -6.77 -13.49 -25.02
N GLY A 12 -5.96 -13.47 -26.08
CA GLY A 12 -5.52 -14.68 -26.79
C GLY A 12 -4.70 -15.63 -25.91
N ALA A 13 -3.99 -15.08 -24.92
CA ALA A 13 -3.19 -15.84 -23.95
C ALA A 13 -3.98 -16.32 -22.72
N ASN A 14 -5.29 -16.05 -22.65
CA ASN A 14 -6.17 -16.41 -21.52
C ASN A 14 -5.70 -15.86 -20.15
N VAL A 15 -5.10 -14.66 -20.16
CA VAL A 15 -4.60 -13.98 -18.95
C VAL A 15 -5.62 -12.97 -18.46
N ASN A 16 -5.86 -12.93 -17.14
CA ASN A 16 -6.68 -11.90 -16.51
C ASN A 16 -5.97 -10.54 -16.56
N ILE A 17 -6.66 -9.52 -17.06
CA ILE A 17 -6.13 -8.16 -17.16
C ILE A 17 -6.98 -7.19 -16.35
N LEU A 18 -6.31 -6.23 -15.72
CA LEU A 18 -6.94 -5.09 -15.06
C LEU A 18 -6.55 -3.82 -15.82
N VAL A 19 -7.55 -3.11 -16.35
CA VAL A 19 -7.35 -1.81 -16.99
C VAL A 19 -7.82 -0.74 -16.01
N GLN A 20 -6.98 0.25 -15.74
CA GLN A 20 -7.23 1.30 -14.75
C GLN A 20 -6.98 2.69 -15.34
N GLU A 21 -7.57 3.70 -14.73
CA GLU A 21 -7.28 5.10 -15.01
C GLU A 21 -5.81 5.43 -14.71
N PHE A 22 -5.20 6.26 -15.55
CA PHE A 22 -3.84 6.75 -15.32
C PHE A 22 -3.86 8.10 -14.59
N ILE A 23 -3.48 8.08 -13.31
CA ILE A 23 -3.40 9.28 -12.45
C ILE A 23 -2.09 10.03 -12.73
N LYS A 24 -2.09 10.86 -13.78
CA LYS A 24 -0.91 11.60 -14.27
C LYS A 24 -0.34 12.55 -13.23
N GLU A 25 -1.21 13.21 -12.48
CA GLU A 25 -0.87 14.19 -11.46
C GLU A 25 -0.07 13.60 -10.28
N ALA A 26 -0.10 12.28 -10.09
CA ALA A 26 0.74 11.62 -9.10
C ALA A 26 2.24 11.66 -9.47
N GLY A 27 2.57 11.92 -10.74
CA GLY A 27 3.94 12.20 -11.18
C GLY A 27 4.94 11.07 -10.93
N GLY A 28 4.50 9.82 -11.03
CA GLY A 28 5.35 8.66 -10.72
C GLY A 28 5.67 8.49 -9.23
N THR A 29 4.86 9.11 -8.36
CA THR A 29 4.97 8.97 -6.91
C THR A 29 3.76 8.29 -6.31
N ASP A 30 3.97 7.56 -5.23
CA ASP A 30 2.90 7.00 -4.41
C ASP A 30 3.19 7.18 -2.91
N ILE A 31 2.14 7.06 -2.12
CA ILE A 31 2.18 7.08 -0.66
C ILE A 31 1.94 5.66 -0.18
N ARG A 32 2.92 5.08 0.51
CA ARG A 32 2.72 3.87 1.30
C ARG A 32 2.42 4.25 2.75
N ALA A 33 1.22 3.90 3.21
CA ALA A 33 0.80 4.02 4.60
C ALA A 33 0.78 2.64 5.25
N LEU A 34 1.53 2.46 6.34
CA LEU A 34 1.50 1.22 7.10
C LEU A 34 0.46 1.32 8.21
N VAL A 35 -0.52 0.42 8.16
CA VAL A 35 -1.59 0.31 9.14
C VAL A 35 -1.30 -0.85 10.09
N VAL A 36 -1.37 -0.58 11.39
CA VAL A 36 -1.31 -1.59 12.47
C VAL A 36 -2.47 -1.30 13.42
N GLY A 37 -3.33 -2.30 13.66
CA GLY A 37 -4.44 -2.19 14.61
C GLY A 37 -5.40 -1.03 14.32
N GLY A 38 -5.65 -0.72 13.05
CA GLY A 38 -6.52 0.39 12.65
C GLY A 38 -5.90 1.79 12.77
N LYS A 39 -4.58 1.90 12.97
CA LYS A 39 -3.84 3.17 12.98
C LYS A 39 -2.76 3.17 11.92
N VAL A 40 -2.59 4.28 11.21
CA VAL A 40 -1.40 4.50 10.36
C VAL A 40 -0.22 4.85 11.27
N VAL A 41 0.70 3.90 11.44
CA VAL A 41 1.86 4.03 12.34
C VAL A 41 3.06 4.68 11.66
N ALA A 42 3.18 4.51 10.35
CA ALA A 42 4.23 5.08 9.52
C ALA A 42 3.71 5.34 8.10
N SER A 43 4.33 6.30 7.43
CA SER A 43 4.04 6.62 6.03
C SER A 43 5.27 7.12 5.32
N MET A 44 5.46 6.69 4.08
CA MET A 44 6.53 7.16 3.21
C MET A 44 6.00 7.49 1.83
N LYS A 45 6.60 8.50 1.19
CA LYS A 45 6.44 8.76 -0.23
C LYS A 45 7.51 7.97 -0.97
N ARG A 46 7.12 7.23 -1.99
CA ARG A 46 8.06 6.61 -2.91
C ARG A 46 8.00 7.33 -4.25
N THR A 47 9.16 7.49 -4.87
CA THR A 47 9.29 8.11 -6.19
C THR A 47 9.99 7.12 -7.10
N GLY A 48 9.44 6.90 -8.30
CA GLY A 48 10.05 6.08 -9.33
C GLY A 48 11.40 6.60 -9.81
N ALA A 49 12.12 5.77 -10.56
CA ALA A 49 13.31 6.20 -11.27
C ALA A 49 12.95 7.25 -12.35
N PRO A 50 13.89 8.11 -12.78
CA PRO A 50 13.66 9.00 -13.92
C PRO A 50 13.14 8.21 -15.12
N GLU A 51 12.07 8.71 -15.75
CA GLU A 51 11.35 8.06 -16.88
C GLU A 51 10.56 6.78 -16.54
N ASP A 52 10.50 6.32 -15.28
CA ASP A 52 9.63 5.21 -14.85
C ASP A 52 8.40 5.74 -14.10
N PHE A 53 7.21 5.41 -14.58
CA PHE A 53 5.96 5.75 -13.89
C PHE A 53 5.73 4.92 -12.62
N ARG A 54 6.47 3.81 -12.44
CA ARG A 54 6.37 2.92 -11.28
C ARG A 54 7.29 3.40 -10.17
N SER A 55 6.73 3.49 -8.96
CA SER A 55 7.42 3.98 -7.76
C SER A 55 8.05 2.89 -6.88
N ASN A 56 8.20 1.66 -7.40
CA ASN A 56 8.75 0.54 -6.62
C ASN A 56 10.23 0.78 -6.27
N LEU A 57 10.56 0.73 -4.97
CA LEU A 57 11.92 0.97 -4.44
C LEU A 57 12.98 0.00 -4.99
N HIS A 58 12.61 -1.25 -5.27
CA HIS A 58 13.53 -2.26 -5.80
C HIS A 58 14.07 -1.95 -7.21
N ARG A 59 13.56 -0.91 -7.88
CA ARG A 59 13.99 -0.49 -9.24
C ARG A 59 14.76 0.83 -9.25
N GLY A 60 15.39 1.22 -8.14
CA GLY A 60 16.17 2.46 -8.04
C GLY A 60 15.32 3.69 -7.68
N GLY A 61 14.08 3.47 -7.24
CA GLY A 61 13.25 4.53 -6.66
C GLY A 61 13.75 4.99 -5.30
N SER A 62 13.34 6.20 -4.88
CA SER A 62 13.68 6.75 -3.56
C SER A 62 12.51 6.66 -2.59
N ALA A 63 12.80 6.47 -1.30
CA ALA A 63 11.82 6.54 -0.22
C ALA A 63 12.13 7.77 0.66
N GLN A 64 11.11 8.54 0.99
CA GLN A 64 11.21 9.66 1.91
C GLN A 64 10.06 9.63 2.91
N LEU A 65 10.32 10.04 4.15
CA LEU A 65 9.27 10.25 5.14
C LEU A 65 8.25 11.26 4.59
N VAL A 66 6.97 10.98 4.78
CA VAL A 66 5.90 11.91 4.37
C VAL A 66 4.85 12.03 5.47
N LYS A 67 4.44 13.27 5.74
CA LYS A 67 3.25 13.54 6.54
C LYS A 67 2.03 13.40 5.63
N ILE A 68 1.19 12.43 5.94
CA ILE A 68 -0.08 12.23 5.24
C ILE A 68 -1.19 13.10 5.81
N THR A 69 -2.13 13.48 4.95
CA THR A 69 -3.34 14.23 5.27
C THR A 69 -4.34 13.40 6.08
N PRO A 70 -5.31 14.03 6.76
CA PRO A 70 -6.41 13.32 7.40
C PRO A 70 -7.21 12.43 6.43
N ALA A 71 -7.42 12.89 5.19
CA ALA A 71 -8.13 12.13 4.16
C ALA A 71 -7.37 10.86 3.77
N GLU A 72 -6.06 10.96 3.51
CA GLU A 72 -5.20 9.79 3.22
C GLU A 72 -5.18 8.80 4.39
N ARG A 73 -5.08 9.29 5.62
CA ARG A 73 -5.08 8.45 6.82
C ARG A 73 -6.40 7.69 6.97
N SER A 74 -7.53 8.40 6.84
CA SER A 74 -8.86 7.79 6.94
C SER A 74 -9.09 6.76 5.83
N THR A 75 -8.62 7.07 4.61
CA THR A 75 -8.68 6.17 3.44
C THR A 75 -7.89 4.88 3.70
N ALA A 76 -6.65 4.97 4.18
CA ALA A 76 -5.83 3.80 4.49
C ALA A 76 -6.44 2.92 5.59
N VAL A 77 -6.91 3.52 6.69
CA VAL A 77 -7.56 2.78 7.78
C VAL A 77 -8.85 2.12 7.32
N SER A 78 -9.66 2.82 6.51
CA SER A 78 -10.89 2.25 5.96
C SER A 78 -10.60 1.07 5.02
N ALA A 79 -9.56 1.16 4.20
CA ALA A 79 -9.12 0.08 3.33
C ALA A 79 -8.75 -1.18 4.14
N ALA A 80 -7.86 -1.02 5.12
CA ALA A 80 -7.44 -2.10 6.01
C ALA A 80 -8.64 -2.79 6.70
N ARG A 81 -9.57 -1.98 7.23
CA ARG A 81 -10.79 -2.48 7.88
C ARG A 81 -11.69 -3.25 6.91
N ARG A 82 -11.91 -2.75 5.69
CA ARG A 82 -12.74 -3.41 4.68
C ARG A 82 -12.13 -4.74 4.21
N MET A 83 -10.80 -4.81 4.18
CA MET A 83 -10.06 -6.05 3.85
C MET A 83 -9.94 -7.01 5.05
N GLY A 84 -10.35 -6.60 6.26
CA GLY A 84 -10.21 -7.41 7.46
C GLY A 84 -8.76 -7.58 7.95
N LEU A 85 -7.86 -6.69 7.54
CA LEU A 85 -6.43 -6.78 7.85
C LEU A 85 -6.08 -5.94 9.09
N ASN A 86 -5.41 -6.58 10.05
CA ASN A 86 -4.87 -5.89 11.23
C ASN A 86 -3.54 -5.20 10.95
N VAL A 87 -2.74 -5.78 10.06
CA VAL A 87 -1.44 -5.26 9.61
C VAL A 87 -1.45 -5.27 8.09
N CYS A 88 -1.21 -4.12 7.46
CA CYS A 88 -1.08 -4.04 6.01
C CYS A 88 -0.39 -2.76 5.57
N GLY A 89 0.25 -2.81 4.40
CA GLY A 89 0.65 -1.61 3.65
C GLY A 89 -0.49 -1.21 2.71
N VAL A 90 -0.87 0.06 2.73
CA VAL A 90 -1.85 0.63 1.80
C VAL A 90 -1.12 1.62 0.90
N ASP A 91 -1.15 1.36 -0.40
CA ASP A 91 -0.51 2.19 -1.41
C ASP A 91 -1.56 3.08 -2.06
N MET A 92 -1.29 4.38 -2.08
CA MET A 92 -2.22 5.40 -2.58
C MET A 92 -1.53 6.35 -3.55
N LEU A 93 -2.26 6.78 -4.57
CA LEU A 93 -1.89 7.90 -5.42
C LEU A 93 -2.62 9.16 -4.94
N ARG A 94 -1.93 10.30 -5.00
CA ARG A 94 -2.55 11.62 -4.84
C ARG A 94 -3.13 12.03 -6.19
N SER A 95 -4.46 12.01 -6.29
CA SER A 95 -5.17 12.52 -7.46
C SER A 95 -5.76 13.89 -7.18
N ASN A 96 -6.22 14.57 -8.23
CA ASN A 96 -6.95 15.83 -8.12
C ASN A 96 -8.33 15.69 -7.45
N HIS A 97 -8.82 14.46 -7.29
CA HIS A 97 -10.11 14.14 -6.67
C HIS A 97 -9.96 13.38 -5.34
N GLY A 98 -8.76 13.41 -4.73
CA GLY A 98 -8.47 12.80 -3.43
C GLY A 98 -7.53 11.59 -3.51
N PRO A 99 -7.31 10.88 -2.38
CA PRO A 99 -6.46 9.70 -2.37
C PRO A 99 -7.14 8.53 -3.07
N VAL A 100 -6.44 7.91 -4.02
CA VAL A 100 -6.90 6.71 -4.75
C VAL A 100 -6.05 5.52 -4.32
N ILE A 101 -6.68 4.43 -3.86
CA ILE A 101 -5.97 3.22 -3.43
C ILE A 101 -5.55 2.42 -4.67
N MET A 102 -4.27 2.03 -4.74
CA MET A 102 -3.77 1.09 -5.75
C MET A 102 -3.68 -0.34 -5.25
N GLU A 103 -3.13 -0.53 -4.04
CA GLU A 103 -2.84 -1.86 -3.50
C GLU A 103 -3.06 -1.85 -1.98
N VAL A 104 -3.55 -2.97 -1.46
CA VAL A 104 -3.50 -3.29 -0.03
C VAL A 104 -2.72 -4.58 0.12
N ASN A 105 -1.55 -4.49 0.74
CA ASN A 105 -0.61 -5.59 0.91
C ASN A 105 -0.66 -6.11 2.36
N SER A 106 -1.07 -7.37 2.54
CA SER A 106 -1.20 -8.02 3.86
C SER A 106 0.14 -8.41 4.50
N SER A 107 1.24 -8.42 3.74
CA SER A 107 2.59 -8.76 4.21
C SER A 107 3.61 -7.70 3.76
N PRO A 108 3.48 -6.45 4.26
CA PRO A 108 4.34 -5.35 3.83
C PRO A 108 5.78 -5.53 4.35
N GLY A 109 6.76 -5.26 3.49
CA GLY A 109 8.16 -5.14 3.92
C GLY A 109 8.37 -3.94 4.83
N LEU A 110 9.15 -4.12 5.91
CA LEU A 110 9.36 -3.11 6.96
C LEU A 110 10.66 -2.32 6.79
N GLU A 111 11.71 -2.94 6.25
CA GLU A 111 13.08 -2.37 6.23
C GLU A 111 13.13 -0.94 5.66
N GLY A 112 12.50 -0.71 4.50
CA GLY A 112 12.53 0.60 3.86
C GLY A 112 11.78 1.68 4.64
N ILE A 113 10.67 1.33 5.30
CA ILE A 113 9.85 2.29 6.04
C ILE A 113 10.40 2.54 7.44
N GLU A 114 10.98 1.53 8.10
CA GLU A 114 11.68 1.70 9.38
C GLU A 114 12.92 2.57 9.19
N LYS A 115 13.74 2.32 8.16
CA LYS A 115 14.90 3.19 7.83
C LYS A 115 14.48 4.63 7.56
N ALA A 116 13.36 4.85 6.86
CA ALA A 116 12.89 6.19 6.53
C ALA A 116 12.21 6.92 7.70
N THR A 117 11.68 6.19 8.69
CA THR A 117 10.90 6.76 9.78
C THR A 117 11.58 6.70 11.14
N GLU A 118 12.65 5.91 11.27
CA GLU A 118 13.37 5.62 12.51
C GLU A 118 12.46 5.08 13.63
N LYS A 119 11.35 4.42 13.23
CA LYS A 119 10.39 3.82 14.14
C LYS A 119 10.61 2.32 14.22
N ASP A 120 10.50 1.78 15.43
CA ASP A 120 10.34 0.34 15.66
C ASP A 120 8.90 -0.06 15.29
N ILE A 121 8.69 -0.48 14.06
CA ILE A 121 7.40 -0.89 13.54
C ILE A 121 7.16 -2.36 13.86
N ALA A 122 8.20 -3.20 13.78
CA ALA A 122 8.13 -4.58 14.21
C ALA A 122 7.66 -4.69 15.66
N GLY A 123 8.22 -3.90 16.58
CA GLY A 123 7.78 -3.82 17.98
C GLY A 123 6.33 -3.41 18.12
N GLN A 124 5.86 -2.39 17.38
CA GLN A 124 4.45 -1.99 17.39
C GLN A 124 3.50 -3.09 16.90
N ILE A 125 3.92 -3.92 15.95
CA ILE A 125 3.14 -5.10 15.51
C ILE A 125 3.07 -6.13 16.63
N ILE A 126 4.20 -6.42 17.29
CA ILE A 126 4.26 -7.34 18.43
C ILE A 126 3.39 -6.83 19.58
N ASP A 127 3.48 -5.56 19.94
CA ASP A 127 2.65 -4.94 20.99
C ASP A 127 1.16 -5.04 20.68
N PHE A 128 0.79 -4.79 19.41
CA PHE A 128 -0.57 -4.98 18.95
C PHE A 128 -1.01 -6.46 19.09
N MET A 129 -0.16 -7.40 18.67
CA MET A 129 -0.46 -8.83 18.79
C MET A 129 -0.61 -9.25 20.26
N VAL A 130 0.31 -8.87 21.15
CA VAL A 130 0.28 -9.22 22.58
C VAL A 130 -0.97 -8.66 23.26
N SER A 131 -1.34 -7.41 22.96
CA SER A 131 -2.53 -6.77 23.56
C SER A 131 -3.87 -7.33 23.07
N HIS A 132 -3.89 -8.02 21.93
CA HIS A 132 -5.11 -8.56 21.32
C HIS A 132 -5.16 -10.10 21.26
N ALA A 133 -4.04 -10.77 21.52
CA ALA A 133 -3.97 -12.21 21.62
C ALA A 133 -4.63 -12.66 22.94
N GLN A 134 -5.54 -13.63 22.82
CA GLN A 134 -6.06 -14.35 23.97
C GLN A 134 -5.60 -15.79 23.87
N ALA A 135 -5.04 -16.32 24.96
CA ALA A 135 -4.62 -17.71 25.03
C ALA A 135 -5.76 -18.65 24.57
N GLY A 136 -5.47 -19.54 23.64
CA GLY A 136 -6.44 -20.48 23.08
C GLY A 136 -7.39 -19.92 22.01
N LYS A 137 -7.32 -18.62 21.66
CA LYS A 137 -8.13 -18.04 20.56
C LYS A 137 -7.31 -17.82 19.29
N THR A 138 -6.99 -18.91 18.60
CA THR A 138 -6.23 -18.91 17.34
C THR A 138 -7.10 -18.96 16.08
N LYS A 139 -8.42 -18.79 16.21
CA LYS A 139 -9.34 -18.85 15.06
C LYS A 139 -9.07 -17.71 14.07
N THR A 140 -8.89 -18.06 12.80
CA THR A 140 -8.82 -17.11 11.69
C THR A 140 -10.13 -16.32 11.59
N LYS A 141 -10.04 -14.99 11.39
CA LYS A 141 -11.19 -14.17 11.01
C LYS A 141 -11.30 -14.15 9.48
N GLY A 142 -12.46 -14.52 8.94
CA GLY A 142 -12.68 -14.64 7.48
C GLY A 142 -12.43 -16.06 6.94
N MET A 143 -12.53 -16.24 5.61
CA MET A 143 -12.39 -17.57 4.98
C MET A 143 -10.96 -17.94 4.58
N GLY A 144 -9.98 -17.05 4.77
CA GLY A 144 -8.62 -17.25 4.25
C GLY A 144 -8.56 -16.97 2.77
#